data_AF-A0A927AU93-F1
#
_entry.id   AF-A0A927AU93-F1
#
_cell.length_a   1.000
_cell.length_b   1.000
_cell.length_c   1.000
_cell.angle_alpha   90.00
_cell.angle_beta   90.00
_cell.angle_gamma   90.00
#
_symmetry.space_group_name_H-M   'P 1'
#
loop_
_entity.id
_entity.type
_entity.pdbx_description
1 polymer ?
#
loop_
_entity_poly.entity_id
_entity_poly.type
_entity_poly.pdbx_seq_one_letter_code
_entity_poly.pdbx_strand_id
1 'polypeptide(L)' 'MLNVQYVTDRNGKPLYVQVPVKEYEKLLADAEELADIAAYKKAKRKAGKTVPFEEAFKQVEEYHREQAS' A
#
# COMPACT_ATOMS: atom_id res chain seq x y z
N MET A 1 -1.64 11.15 -20.67
CA MET A 1 -2.61 10.14 -21.13
C MET A 1 -1.85 8.83 -21.24
N LEU A 2 -2.36 7.73 -20.67
CA LEU A 2 -1.69 6.43 -20.74
C LEU A 2 -1.65 5.98 -22.20
N ASN A 3 -0.49 5.59 -22.70
CA ASN A 3 -0.31 5.06 -24.04
C ASN A 3 -0.33 3.53 -23.97
N VAL A 4 -1.49 2.93 -24.24
CA VAL A 4 -1.71 1.50 -24.06
C VAL A 4 -2.03 0.81 -25.37
N GLN A 5 -1.54 -0.43 -25.53
CA GLN A 5 -1.92 -1.31 -26.63
C GLN A 5 -2.51 -2.60 -26.07
N TYR A 6 -3.60 -3.08 -26.66
CA TYR A 6 -4.26 -4.30 -26.22
C TYR A 6 -3.87 -5.47 -27.11
N VAL A 7 -3.55 -6.61 -26.48
CA VAL A 7 -3.42 -7.90 -27.17
C VAL A 7 -4.72 -8.65 -26.97
N THR A 8 -5.42 -8.96 -28.06
CA THR A 8 -6.75 -9.58 -28.04
C THR A 8 -6.71 -11.04 -28.46
N ASP A 9 -7.75 -11.79 -28.06
CA ASP A 9 -8.02 -13.13 -28.60
C ASP A 9 -8.62 -13.05 -30.01
N ARG A 10 -8.94 -14.22 -30.59
CA ARG A 10 -9.52 -14.33 -31.94
C ARG A 10 -10.91 -13.69 -32.07
N ASN A 11 -11.63 -13.49 -30.96
CA ASN A 11 -12.94 -12.86 -30.91
C ASN A 11 -12.83 -11.36 -30.61
N GLY A 12 -11.61 -10.81 -30.54
CA GLY A 12 -11.37 -9.41 -30.21
C GLY A 12 -11.43 -9.10 -28.71
N LYS A 13 -11.54 -10.09 -27.84
CA LYS A 13 -11.54 -9.87 -26.38
C LYS A 13 -10.12 -9.54 -25.89
N PRO A 14 -9.90 -8.43 -25.16
CA PRO A 14 -8.58 -8.12 -24.60
C PRO A 14 -8.12 -9.21 -23.61
N LEU A 15 -6.90 -9.71 -23.81
CA LEU A 15 -6.23 -10.66 -22.92
C LEU A 15 -5.11 -9.99 -22.13
N TYR A 16 -4.35 -9.12 -22.79
CA TYR A 16 -3.21 -8.43 -22.17
C TYR A 16 -3.22 -6.96 -22.58
N VAL A 17 -2.55 -6.14 -21.78
CA VAL A 17 -2.25 -4.73 -22.09
C VAL A 17 -0.74 -4.54 -22.07
N GLN A 18 -0.22 -3.88 -23.09
CA GLN A 18 1.15 -3.40 -23.15
C GLN A 18 1.15 -1.92 -22.85
N VAL A 19 2.05 -1.51 -21.95
CA VAL A 19 2.22 -0.14 -21.51
C VAL A 19 3.71 0.20 -21.50
N PRO A 20 4.12 1.45 -21.78
CA PRO A 20 5.48 1.90 -21.57
C PRO A 20 5.91 1.65 -20.13
N VAL A 21 7.16 1.21 -19.95
CA VAL A 21 7.70 0.87 -18.62
C VAL A 21 7.50 2.01 -17.61
N LYS A 22 7.75 3.25 -18.01
CA LYS A 22 7.54 4.44 -17.16
C LYS A 22 6.10 4.60 -16.69
N GLU A 23 5.13 4.25 -17.54
CA GLU A 23 3.72 4.31 -17.17
C GLU A 23 3.34 3.19 -16.21
N TYR A 24 3.88 1.99 -16.42
CA TYR A 24 3.73 0.87 -15.48
C TYR A 24 4.31 1.19 -14.10
N GLU A 25 5.55 1.70 -14.03
CA GLU A 25 6.20 2.11 -12.78
C GLU A 25 5.38 3.18 -12.06
N LYS A 26 4.82 4.15 -12.79
CA LYS A 26 3.92 5.15 -12.21
C LYS A 26 2.66 4.52 -11.64
N LEU A 27 2.02 3.59 -12.38
CA LEU A 27 0.82 2.90 -11.91
C LEU A 27 1.08 2.10 -10.64
N LEU A 28 2.25 1.47 -10.51
CA LEU A 28 2.68 0.79 -9.29
C LEU A 28 2.80 1.77 -8.12
N ALA A 29 3.55 2.87 -8.30
CA ALA A 29 3.75 3.86 -7.25
C ALA A 29 2.42 4.48 -6.77
N ASP A 30 1.52 4.82 -7.71
CA ASP A 30 0.20 5.36 -7.38
C ASP A 30 -0.64 4.32 -6.60
N ALA A 31 -0.52 3.03 -6.92
CA ALA A 31 -1.24 1.96 -6.22
C ALA A 31 -0.72 1.76 -4.78
N GLU A 32 0.60 1.87 -4.56
CA GLU A 32 1.22 1.83 -3.23
C GLU A 32 0.73 3.00 -2.36
N GLU A 33 0.72 4.22 -2.91
CA GLU A 33 0.21 5.40 -2.19
C GLU A 33 -1.26 5.22 -1.80
N LEU A 34 -2.09 4.69 -2.70
CA LEU A 34 -3.50 4.39 -2.40
C LEU A 34 -3.65 3.31 -1.32
N ALA A 35 -2.77 2.31 -1.29
CA ALA A 35 -2.76 1.28 -0.26
C ALA A 35 -2.44 1.88 1.12
N ASP A 36 -1.47 2.79 1.20
CA ASP A 36 -1.13 3.51 2.44
C ASP A 36 -2.28 4.37 2.94
N ILE A 37 -2.95 5.10 2.05
CA ILE A 37 -4.15 5.87 2.38
C ILE A 37 -5.26 4.95 2.92
N ALA A 38 -5.48 3.80 2.28
CA ALA A 38 -6.47 2.82 2.73
C ALA A 38 -6.12 2.24 4.11
N ALA A 39 -4.85 1.94 4.37
CA ALA A 39 -4.36 1.47 5.65
C ALA A 39 -4.56 2.52 6.75
N TYR A 40 -4.20 3.78 6.49
CA TYR A 40 -4.45 4.90 7.39
C TYR A 40 -5.93 5.05 7.73
N LYS A 41 -6.81 5.05 6.73
CA LYS A 41 -8.27 5.11 6.95
C LYS A 41 -8.76 3.92 7.79
N LYS A 42 -8.28 2.71 7.51
CA LYS A 42 -8.62 1.50 8.29
C LYS A 42 -8.18 1.63 9.75
N ALA A 43 -6.99 2.15 10.00
CA ALA A 43 -6.48 2.40 11.35
C ALA A 43 -7.33 3.46 12.07
N LYS A 44 -7.64 4.58 11.41
CA LYS A 44 -8.43 5.68 12.00
C LYS A 44 -9.90 5.35 12.23
N ARG A 45 -10.49 4.41 11.48
CA ARG A 45 -11.86 3.93 11.74
C ARG A 45 -11.98 3.17 13.06
N LYS A 46 -10.91 2.58 13.55
CA LYS A 46 -10.88 1.97 14.88
C LYS A 46 -10.56 3.07 15.88
N ALA A 47 -11.44 3.30 16.86
CA ALA A 47 -11.11 4.14 18.00
C ALA A 47 -10.01 3.43 18.81
N GLY A 48 -8.75 3.68 18.47
CA GLY A 48 -7.61 3.20 19.24
C GLY A 48 -7.55 3.92 20.59
N LYS A 49 -6.87 3.31 21.57
CA LYS A 49 -6.49 4.03 22.78
C LYS A 49 -5.41 5.04 22.40
N THR A 50 -5.68 6.32 22.64
CA THR A 50 -4.65 7.36 22.62
C THR A 50 -3.87 7.26 23.93
N VAL A 51 -2.56 7.07 23.83
CA VAL A 51 -1.65 7.12 24.98
C VAL A 51 -0.66 8.27 24.76
N PRO A 52 -0.13 8.89 25.84
CA PRO A 52 0.98 9.83 25.73
C PRO A 52 2.19 9.22 25.01
N PHE A 53 2.96 10.07 24.34
CA PHE A 53 4.11 9.64 23.53
C PHE A 53 5.14 8.87 24.37
N GLU A 54 5.45 9.38 25.56
CA GLU A 54 6.40 8.79 26.51
C GLU A 54 5.95 7.39 26.96
N GLU A 55 4.64 7.21 27.18
CA GLU A 55 4.07 5.93 27.57
C GLU A 55 4.15 4.91 26.43
N ALA A 56 3.89 5.33 25.19
CA ALA A 56 4.01 4.48 24.02
C ALA A 56 5.45 3.98 23.81
N PHE A 57 6.44 4.86 23.93
CA PHE A 57 7.85 4.50 23.77
C PHE A 57 8.32 3.52 24.83
N LYS A 58 7.93 3.76 26.09
CA LYS A 58 8.25 2.85 27.20
C LYS A 58 7.73 1.44 26.93
N GLN A 59 6.48 1.30 26.47
CA GLN A 59 5.88 0.00 26.13
C GLN A 59 6.64 -0.72 25.00
N VAL A 60 7.09 0.01 23.98
CA VAL A 60 7.86 -0.57 22.86
C VAL A 60 9.24 -1.05 23.33
N GLU A 61 9.94 -0.25 24.14
CA GLU A 61 11.25 -0.62 24.69
C GLU A 61 11.17 -1.83 25.63
N GLU A 62 10.12 -1.90 26.47
CA GLU A 62 9.86 -3.05 27.34
C GLU A 62 9.61 -4.32 26.51
N TYR A 63 8.76 -4.24 25.47
CA TYR A 63 8.52 -5.37 24.56
C TYR A 63 9.80 -5.88 23.87
N HIS A 64 10.67 -4.98 23.41
CA HIS A 64 11.95 -5.39 22.80
C HIS A 64 12.91 -6.03 23.81
N ARG A 65 12.90 -5.58 25.07
CA ARG A 65 13.75 -6.13 26.14
C ARG A 65 13.33 -7.54 26.55
N GLU A 66 12.02 -7.77 26.61
CA GLU A 66 11.44 -9.08 26.93
C GLU A 66 11.73 -10.13 25.84
N GLN A 67 11.72 -9.74 24.57
CA GLN A 67 12.02 -10.65 23.45
C GLN A 67 13.51 -10.93 23.25
N ALA A 68 14.38 -10.12 23.86
CA ALA A 68 15.83 -10.28 23.83
C ALA A 68 16.39 -11.06 25.04
N SER A 69 15.53 -11.45 25.98
CA SER A 69 15.86 -12.27 27.16
C SER A 69 15.41 -13.72 26.98
#